data_AF-A0A5B0FHM4-F1
#
_entry.id   AF-A0A5B0FHM4-F1
#
_cell.length_a   1.000
_cell.length_b   1.000
_cell.length_c   1.000
_cell.angle_alpha   90.00
_cell.angle_beta   90.00
_cell.angle_gamma   90.00
#
_symmetry.space_group_name_H-M   'P 1'
#
loop_
_entity.id
_entity.type
_entity.pdbx_description
1 polymer ?
#
loop_
_entity_poly.entity_id
_entity_poly.type
_entity_poly.pdbx_seq_one_letter_code
_entity_poly.pdbx_strand_id
1 'polypeptide(L)'
;MAENKKKPKPIPPKPPRRKREYHLFNWLNKFLPLDRVFGEKAPGREERLPVKYFYYFGWVVILLVAYERIGFQSEQYVRNSIKLKKEVDDLRAEYHSIHSEYQKSKKQSVIIEKVRATGLEENLTPPKKIIVKAEEY
;
A
#
# COMPACT_ATOMS: atom_id res chain seq x y z
N MET A 1 7.33 -10.17 -85.94
CA MET A 1 7.12 -9.64 -84.58
C MET A 1 5.85 -10.27 -84.03
N ALA A 2 5.96 -11.28 -83.16
CA ALA A 2 4.80 -11.91 -82.53
C ALA A 2 4.56 -11.27 -81.16
N GLU A 3 3.49 -10.50 -81.04
CA GLU A 3 3.12 -9.76 -79.83
C GLU A 3 2.48 -10.72 -78.81
N ASN A 4 3.14 -10.89 -77.66
CA ASN A 4 2.72 -11.81 -76.62
C ASN A 4 1.58 -11.20 -75.78
N LYS A 5 0.33 -11.54 -76.10
CA LYS A 5 -0.85 -11.16 -75.30
C LYS A 5 -1.09 -12.15 -74.16
N LYS A 6 -0.29 -12.09 -73.09
CA LYS A 6 -0.65 -12.74 -71.81
C LYS A 6 -1.78 -11.96 -71.17
N LYS A 7 -3.01 -12.50 -71.20
CA LYS A 7 -4.15 -11.98 -70.44
C LYS A 7 -3.80 -12.01 -68.94
N PRO A 8 -3.96 -10.91 -68.18
CA PRO A 8 -3.73 -10.93 -66.74
C PRO A 8 -4.78 -11.84 -66.08
N LYS A 9 -4.35 -12.74 -65.20
CA LYS A 9 -5.25 -13.60 -64.43
C LYS A 9 -6.21 -12.74 -63.59
N PRO A 10 -7.51 -13.05 -63.54
CA PRO A 10 -8.46 -12.31 -62.71
C PRO A 10 -8.05 -12.42 -61.24
N ILE A 11 -7.88 -11.27 -60.60
CA ILE A 11 -7.57 -11.18 -59.17
C ILE A 11 -8.80 -11.74 -58.43
N PRO A 12 -8.66 -12.76 -57.56
CA PRO A 12 -9.81 -13.28 -56.82
C PRO A 12 -10.41 -12.16 -55.96
N PRO A 13 -11.75 -12.06 -55.86
CA PRO A 13 -12.39 -11.03 -55.05
C PRO A 13 -11.90 -11.13 -53.60
N LYS A 14 -11.37 -10.03 -53.05
CA LYS A 14 -10.89 -9.98 -51.67
C LYS A 14 -12.01 -10.47 -50.74
N PRO A 15 -11.75 -11.44 -49.85
CA PRO A 15 -12.79 -11.98 -48.96
C PRO A 15 -13.37 -10.85 -48.09
N PRO A 16 -14.69 -10.90 -47.78
CA PRO A 16 -15.34 -9.88 -46.96
C PRO A 16 -14.61 -9.77 -45.62
N ARG A 17 -14.25 -8.54 -45.24
CA ARG A 17 -13.53 -8.27 -43.98
C ARG A 17 -14.36 -8.81 -42.81
N ARG A 18 -13.84 -9.82 -42.10
CA ARG A 18 -14.48 -10.38 -40.91
C ARG A 18 -14.73 -9.23 -39.92
N LYS A 19 -16.00 -9.02 -39.56
CA LYS A 19 -16.39 -8.04 -38.54
C LYS A 19 -15.72 -8.47 -37.24
N ARG A 20 -14.99 -7.57 -36.58
CA ARG A 20 -14.28 -7.86 -35.32
C ARG A 20 -15.33 -8.27 -34.27
N GLU A 21 -15.36 -9.55 -33.93
CA GLU A 21 -16.21 -10.06 -32.86
C GLU A 21 -15.58 -9.68 -31.51
N TYR A 22 -16.31 -8.91 -30.70
CA TYR A 22 -15.84 -8.48 -29.39
C TYR A 22 -16.08 -9.60 -28.37
N HIS A 23 -15.10 -10.49 -28.21
CA HIS A 23 -15.19 -11.65 -27.30
C HIS A 23 -15.57 -11.29 -25.86
N LEU A 24 -15.09 -10.15 -25.35
CA LEU A 24 -15.39 -9.67 -23.99
C LEU A 24 -16.85 -9.24 -23.82
N PHE A 25 -17.44 -8.61 -24.85
CA PHE A 25 -18.84 -8.20 -24.84
C PHE A 25 -19.75 -9.44 -24.83
N ASN A 26 -19.44 -10.43 -25.68
CA ASN A 26 -20.22 -11.68 -25.74
C ASN A 26 -20.13 -12.51 -24.45
N TRP A 27 -18.99 -12.47 -23.75
CA TRP A 27 -18.85 -13.12 -22.45
C TRP A 27 -19.65 -12.40 -21.35
N LEU A 28 -19.55 -11.07 -21.29
CA LEU A 28 -20.24 -10.29 -20.27
C LEU A 28 -21.76 -10.26 -20.46
N ASN A 29 -22.23 -10.35 -21.71
CA ASN A 29 -23.65 -10.45 -22.05
C ASN A 29 -24.34 -11.69 -21.43
N LYS A 30 -23.58 -12.73 -21.07
CA LYS A 30 -24.11 -13.91 -20.38
C LYS A 30 -24.48 -13.63 -18.92
N PHE A 31 -23.81 -12.68 -18.28
CA PHE A 31 -24.02 -12.35 -16.87
C PHE A 31 -24.87 -11.10 -16.69
N LEU A 32 -24.76 -10.16 -17.62
CA LEU A 32 -25.54 -8.93 -17.63
C LEU A 32 -26.10 -8.75 -19.04
N PRO A 33 -27.43 -8.62 -19.25
CA PRO A 33 -28.02 -8.50 -20.58
C PRO A 33 -27.72 -7.12 -21.19
N LEU A 34 -26.45 -6.91 -21.55
CA LEU A 34 -25.91 -5.70 -22.15
C LEU A 34 -26.49 -5.44 -23.52
N ASP A 35 -26.89 -6.49 -24.24
CA ASP A 35 -27.66 -6.36 -25.46
C ASP A 35 -28.99 -5.65 -25.25
N ARG A 36 -29.54 -5.62 -24.03
CA ARG A 36 -30.79 -4.90 -23.76
C ARG A 36 -30.59 -3.39 -23.65
N VAL A 37 -29.46 -2.98 -23.09
CA VAL A 37 -29.16 -1.57 -22.78
C VAL A 37 -28.36 -0.91 -23.90
N PHE A 38 -27.43 -1.64 -24.52
CA PHE A 38 -26.56 -1.18 -25.60
C PHE A 38 -27.00 -1.67 -26.98
N GLY A 39 -27.87 -2.68 -27.04
CA GLY A 39 -28.19 -3.42 -28.26
C GLY A 39 -29.68 -3.59 -28.57
N GLU A 40 -30.61 -2.99 -27.80
CA GLU A 40 -32.04 -3.15 -28.10
C GLU A 40 -32.29 -2.59 -29.50
N LYS A 41 -32.52 -3.51 -30.44
CA LYS A 41 -33.10 -3.23 -31.75
C LYS A 41 -34.54 -2.79 -31.52
N ALA A 42 -34.77 -1.64 -30.90
CA ALA A 42 -36.07 -1.00 -30.94
C ALA A 42 -36.30 -0.57 -32.40
N PRO A 43 -37.37 -1.02 -33.06
CA PRO A 43 -37.71 -0.53 -34.39
C PRO A 43 -38.01 0.96 -34.29
N GLY A 44 -37.16 1.81 -34.87
CA GLY A 44 -37.45 3.25 -35.06
C GLY A 44 -36.62 4.28 -34.31
N ARG A 45 -35.47 3.96 -33.67
CA ARG A 45 -34.54 5.00 -33.18
C ARG A 45 -33.10 4.72 -33.63
N GLU A 46 -32.60 5.58 -34.51
CA GLU A 46 -31.29 5.47 -35.17
C GLU A 46 -30.11 6.00 -34.35
N GLU A 47 -30.34 6.55 -33.17
CA GLU A 47 -29.25 7.03 -32.32
C GLU A 47 -28.67 5.89 -31.48
N ARG A 48 -27.83 5.09 -32.12
CA ARG A 48 -27.09 4.00 -31.46
C ARG A 48 -25.74 4.50 -30.98
N LEU A 49 -25.45 4.31 -29.69
CA LEU A 49 -24.08 4.37 -29.18
C LEU A 49 -23.29 3.22 -29.85
N PRO A 50 -22.27 3.49 -30.67
CA PRO A 50 -21.54 2.42 -31.33
C PRO A 50 -20.83 1.58 -30.26
N VAL A 51 -20.92 0.25 -30.40
CA VAL A 51 -20.23 -0.75 -29.55
C VAL A 51 -18.73 -0.46 -29.40
N LYS A 52 -18.16 0.36 -30.29
CA LYS A 52 -16.81 0.91 -30.17
C LYS A 52 -16.57 1.68 -28.86
N TYR A 53 -17.55 2.40 -28.32
CA TYR A 53 -17.42 3.13 -27.05
C TYR A 53 -17.67 2.28 -25.80
N PHE A 54 -18.22 1.07 -25.96
CA PHE A 54 -18.43 0.13 -24.85
C PHE A 54 -17.11 -0.16 -24.10
N TYR A 55 -16.01 -0.33 -24.83
CA TYR A 55 -14.71 -0.59 -24.24
C TYR A 55 -14.19 0.62 -23.44
N TYR A 56 -14.39 1.84 -23.96
CA TYR A 56 -14.01 3.06 -23.26
C TYR A 56 -14.85 3.28 -22.00
N PHE A 57 -16.16 3.04 -22.07
CA PHE A 57 -17.04 3.13 -20.91
C PHE A 57 -16.69 2.10 -19.84
N GLY A 58 -16.48 0.83 -20.24
CA GLY A 58 -16.04 -0.22 -19.34
C GLY A 58 -14.70 0.11 -18.67
N TRP A 59 -13.77 0.72 -19.40
CA TRP A 59 -12.51 1.19 -18.85
C TRP A 59 -12.70 2.25 -17.75
N VAL A 60 -13.56 3.23 -17.97
CA VAL A 60 -13.87 4.26 -16.97
C VAL A 60 -14.55 3.68 -15.74
N VAL A 61 -15.49 2.74 -15.92
CA VAL A 61 -16.17 2.06 -14.80
C VAL A 61 -15.16 1.26 -13.96
N ILE A 62 -14.21 0.57 -14.59
CA ILE A 62 -13.14 -0.14 -13.87
C ILE A 62 -12.30 0.84 -13.04
N LEU A 63 -11.95 2.00 -13.59
CA LEU A 63 -11.20 3.03 -12.88
C LEU A 63 -11.99 3.60 -11.68
N LEU A 64 -13.30 3.82 -11.83
CA LEU A 64 -14.18 4.24 -10.74
C LEU A 64 -14.25 3.19 -9.63
N VAL A 65 -14.44 1.91 -9.97
CA VAL A 65 -14.46 0.83 -8.99
C VAL A 65 -13.11 0.69 -8.28
N ALA A 66 -12.00 0.83 -9.02
CA ALA A 66 -10.67 0.83 -8.43
C ALA A 66 -10.46 2.01 -7.46
N TYR A 67 -10.93 3.20 -7.83
CA TYR A 67 -10.86 4.40 -6.99
C TYR A 67 -11.65 4.22 -5.68
N GLU A 68 -12.92 3.82 -5.78
CA GLU A 68 -13.77 3.55 -4.61
C GLU A 68 -13.17 2.46 -3.71
N ARG A 69 -12.60 1.40 -4.30
CA ARG A 69 -11.94 0.32 -3.54
C ARG A 69 -10.73 0.81 -2.75
N ILE A 70 -9.93 1.72 -3.32
CA ILE A 70 -8.80 2.33 -2.61
C ILE A 70 -9.31 3.20 -1.45
N GLY A 71 -10.37 3.99 -1.69
CA GLY A 71 -10.99 4.83 -0.67
C GLY A 71 -11.59 4.03 0.49
N PHE A 72 -12.27 2.93 0.22
CA PHE A 72 -12.95 2.11 1.23
C PHE A 72 -12.02 1.52 2.29
N GLN A 73 -10.78 1.16 1.92
CA GLN A 73 -9.83 0.57 2.87
C GLN A 73 -9.27 1.58 3.88
N SER A 74 -9.40 2.89 3.62
CA SER A 74 -8.81 3.94 4.45
C SER A 74 -9.34 3.95 5.89
N GLU A 75 -10.62 3.66 6.10
CA GLU A 75 -11.25 3.75 7.42
C GLU A 75 -10.68 2.70 8.40
N GLN A 76 -10.45 1.47 7.92
CA GLN A 76 -9.83 0.42 8.71
C GLN A 76 -8.36 0.75 9.02
N TYR A 77 -7.62 1.29 8.04
CA TYR A 77 -6.24 1.72 8.26
C TYR A 77 -6.13 2.85 9.27
N VAL A 78 -7.03 3.84 9.23
CA VAL A 78 -7.05 4.94 10.20
C VAL A 78 -7.32 4.41 11.61
N ARG A 79 -8.33 3.53 11.78
CA ARG A 79 -8.61 2.93 13.09
C ARG A 79 -7.41 2.15 13.64
N ASN A 80 -6.77 1.34 12.80
CA ASN A 80 -5.61 0.56 13.21
C ASN A 80 -4.42 1.47 13.53
N SER A 81 -4.22 2.55 12.77
CA SER A 81 -3.17 3.54 13.05
C SER A 81 -3.37 4.23 14.40
N ILE A 82 -4.61 4.56 14.77
CA ILE A 82 -4.91 5.17 16.06
C ILE A 82 -4.63 4.18 17.21
N LYS A 83 -5.06 2.93 17.07
CA LYS A 83 -4.78 1.88 18.07
C LYS A 83 -3.29 1.66 18.26
N LEU A 84 -2.56 1.48 17.16
CA LEU A 84 -1.11 1.27 17.18
C LEU A 84 -0.37 2.46 17.81
N LYS A 85 -0.80 3.69 17.49
CA LYS A 85 -0.24 4.89 18.11
C LYS A 85 -0.44 4.88 19.63
N LYS A 86 -1.64 4.52 20.09
CA LYS A 86 -1.92 4.40 21.52
C LYS A 86 -1.02 3.36 22.19
N GLU A 87 -0.87 2.18 21.58
CA GLU A 87 0.01 1.11 22.10
C GLU A 87 1.47 1.58 22.21
N VAL A 88 1.97 2.32 21.22
CA VAL A 88 3.33 2.90 21.25
C VAL A 88 3.47 3.96 22.33
N ASP A 89 2.47 4.83 22.50
CA ASP A 89 2.49 5.88 23.52
C ASP A 89 2.42 5.27 24.94
N ASP A 90 1.61 4.23 25.14
CA ASP A 90 1.52 3.49 26.41
C ASP A 90 2.87 2.81 26.73
N LEU A 91 3.49 2.13 25.76
CA LEU A 91 4.80 1.48 25.94
C LEU A 91 5.90 2.50 26.24
N ARG A 92 5.86 3.68 25.61
CA ARG A 92 6.80 4.77 25.89
C ARG A 92 6.64 5.29 27.32
N ALA A 93 5.40 5.43 27.80
CA ALA A 93 5.15 5.85 29.17
C ALA A 93 5.70 4.83 30.19
N GLU A 94 5.50 3.54 29.92
CA GLU A 94 6.04 2.46 30.75
C GLU A 94 7.58 2.47 30.78
N TYR A 95 8.22 2.61 29.62
CA TYR A 95 9.67 2.76 29.54
C TYR A 95 10.19 3.92 30.39
N HIS A 96 9.57 5.10 30.29
CA HIS A 96 9.97 6.25 31.10
C HIS A 96 9.75 6.03 32.60
N SER A 97 8.67 5.34 32.97
CA SER A 97 8.39 4.98 34.36
C SER A 97 9.50 4.08 34.94
N ILE A 98 9.79 2.96 34.26
CA ILE A 98 10.84 2.01 34.65
C ILE A 98 12.21 2.69 34.64
N HIS A 99 12.49 3.52 33.64
CA HIS A 99 13.74 4.27 33.59
C HIS A 99 13.87 5.22 34.79
N SER A 100 12.80 5.91 35.17
CA SER A 100 12.82 6.80 36.34
C SER A 100 13.07 6.02 37.64
N GLU A 101 12.47 4.83 37.78
CA GLU A 101 12.66 3.96 38.94
C GLU A 101 14.09 3.42 39.01
N TYR A 102 14.63 3.01 37.86
CA TYR A 102 16.02 2.59 37.73
C TYR A 102 17.00 3.71 38.08
N GLN A 103 16.75 4.95 37.62
CA GLN A 103 17.61 6.08 37.99
C GLN A 103 17.49 6.44 39.48
N LYS A 104 16.30 6.32 40.07
CA LYS A 104 16.10 6.49 41.52
C LYS A 104 16.88 5.44 42.30
N SER A 105 16.84 4.18 41.88
CA SER A 105 17.51 3.08 42.59
C SER A 105 19.05 3.18 42.56
N LYS A 106 19.61 3.85 41.54
CA LYS A 106 21.04 4.17 41.47
C LYS A 106 21.52 5.28 42.40
N LYS A 107 20.62 6.09 42.97
CA LYS A 107 21.03 7.21 43.82
C LYS A 107 21.72 6.66 45.07
N GLN A 108 22.87 7.25 45.41
CA GLN A 108 23.66 6.87 46.58
C GLN A 108 22.82 6.85 47.85
N SER A 109 21.97 7.87 48.07
CA SER A 109 21.06 7.94 49.23
C SER A 109 20.15 6.71 49.36
N VAL A 110 19.63 6.19 48.25
CA VAL A 110 18.72 5.02 48.24
C VAL A 110 19.52 3.73 48.45
N ILE A 111 20.73 3.64 47.88
CA ILE A 111 21.62 2.49 48.09
C ILE A 111 22.06 2.42 49.55
N ILE A 112 22.45 3.53 50.16
CA ILE A 112 22.86 3.60 51.58
C ILE A 112 21.74 3.08 52.49
N GLU A 113 20.50 3.51 52.25
CA GLU A 113 19.35 3.04 53.03
C GLU A 113 19.17 1.52 52.91
N LYS A 114 19.30 0.96 51.70
CA LYS A 114 19.17 -0.49 51.45
C LYS A 114 20.29 -1.31 52.10
N VAL A 115 21.52 -0.79 52.11
CA VAL A 115 22.70 -1.52 52.60
C VAL A 115 22.95 -1.27 54.11
N ARG A 116 22.25 -0.31 54.73
CA ARG A 116 22.31 -0.04 56.18
C ARG A 116 22.04 -1.29 57.02
N ALA A 117 21.14 -2.16 56.59
CA ALA A 117 20.85 -3.44 57.26
C ALA A 117 22.04 -4.42 57.24
N THR A 118 22.99 -4.24 56.33
CA THR A 118 24.20 -5.05 56.18
C THR A 118 25.40 -4.47 56.94
N GLY A 119 25.23 -3.33 57.62
CA GLY A 119 26.27 -2.69 58.44
C GLY A 119 27.35 -1.93 57.66
N LEU A 120 27.14 -1.65 56.36
CA LEU A 120 28.05 -0.84 55.55
C LEU A 120 27.65 0.64 55.64
N GLU A 121 28.65 1.50 55.85
CA GLU A 121 28.50 2.96 55.97
C GLU A 121 29.19 3.70 54.81
N GLU A 122 28.72 4.91 54.52
CA GLU A 122 29.30 5.75 53.47
C GLU A 122 30.65 6.30 53.90
N ASN A 123 31.66 6.18 53.02
CA ASN A 123 32.92 6.86 53.21
C ASN A 123 32.79 8.35 52.80
N LEU A 124 32.63 9.21 53.80
CA LEU A 124 32.54 10.67 53.63
C LEU A 124 33.90 11.33 53.33
N THR A 125 35.00 10.58 53.43
CA THR A 125 36.34 11.12 53.18
C THR A 125 36.72 10.98 51.71
N PRO A 126 37.10 12.08 51.03
CA PRO A 126 37.49 12.03 49.63
C PRO A 126 38.80 11.24 49.47
N PRO A 127 38.96 10.48 48.37
CA PRO A 127 40.16 9.68 48.13
C PRO A 127 41.39 10.58 47.96
N LYS A 128 42.49 10.24 48.64
CA LYS A 128 43.76 10.96 48.51
C LYS A 128 44.50 10.48 47.27
N LYS A 129 44.83 11.39 46.36
CA LYS A 129 45.71 11.11 45.21
C LYS A 129 47.15 10.96 45.72
N ILE A 130 47.70 9.76 45.63
CA ILE A 130 49.12 9.52 45.88
C ILE A 130 49.89 9.94 44.62
N ILE A 131 50.67 11.01 44.71
CA ILE A 131 51.56 11.45 43.63
C ILE A 131 52.95 10.94 43.96
N VAL A 132 53.40 9.93 43.23
CA VAL A 132 54.79 9.45 43.30
C VAL A 132 55.62 10.41 42.46
N LYS A 133 56.51 11.20 43.09
CA LYS A 133 57.52 11.97 42.36
C LYS A 133 58.53 10.96 41.81
N ALA A 134 58.68 10.90 40.49
CA ALA A 134 59.80 10.22 39.89
C ALA A 134 61.06 10.96 40.32
N GLU A 135 61.96 10.27 41.01
CA GLU A 135 63.27 10.75 41.41
C GLU A 135 64.03 11.17 40.13
N GLU A 136 64.42 12.44 40.05
CA GLU A 136 65.32 12.93 38.99
C GLU A 136 66.68 12.27 39.18
N TYR A 137 67.13 11.56 38.14
CA TYR A 137 68.46 10.95 38.01
C TYR A 137 69.56 12.01 37.84
#